data_AF-A0A4U0NGU9-F1
#
_entry.id   AF-A0A4U0NGU9-F1
#
_cell.length_a   1.000
_cell.length_b   1.000
_cell.length_c   1.000
_cell.angle_alpha   90.00
_cell.angle_beta   90.00
_cell.angle_gamma   90.00
#
_symmetry.space_group_name_H-M   'P 1'
#
loop_
_entity.id
_entity.type
_entity.pdbx_description
1 polymer ?
#
loop_
_entity_poly.entity_id
_entity_poly.type
_entity_poly.pdbx_seq_one_letter_code
_entity_poly.pdbx_strand_id
1 'polypeptide(L)'
;MGITNKNDQTDLNSIILILASRYNIDRIFLNTYYAVDVPFYELVILLSNKEHKSVGELDPQIRMSLKDFPKFHHVTLVAFQVKSKLIDGNLYLHMTCHPDKLIYQNPSSKFELYPEGHSNKNTLESVNELFARENHKINEFKEGYYYFKERGSLSHAGFMLHQVFELRYRCMEIMVMGKERATHSIRSHHRYIVRIAPSLATIFKEGKPEDEILLQFLEGVYRAARYEDDFDVDLDILLNLEQRMENFMQITDTIFQDSVTNFKNYPFEVVNPKEKLEDRVESQEKSLRSISNDDTMKPEYDVYKSAADKKLELIITRLKNTIDIQGIYLVGQRTRSFVINGINKPSNTNIYDYYFDLLIVSENDIRETIGNIQASINKELEVSVLLLSFTRDQIQKQLDKNSAFFHRSLQYVDPLHGTEINLLKWQFHEHNGERTQDEMKEAKTKWYQRENNASGFYNGGKAIDQSEEVEIKVLLYNQAIEQACLGLLEYFYDYAPYQYNLKHLFSLCASLWQFPNDIFPRNTEEEKSLFDEFAQTVKDTRYQGWSMVGWDEAYRYDERCERFLEQCSNLIRK
;
A
#
# COMPACT_ATOMS: atom_id res chain seq x y z
N MET A 1 -9.84 -4.01 26.77
CA MET A 1 -9.15 -5.24 27.24
C MET A 1 -7.65 -4.99 27.14
N GLY A 2 -6.90 -5.23 28.23
CA GLY A 2 -5.46 -4.98 28.27
C GLY A 2 -4.63 -6.16 27.75
N ILE A 3 -3.35 -5.90 27.46
CA ILE A 3 -2.39 -6.95 27.09
C ILE A 3 -2.15 -7.87 28.29
N THR A 4 -2.41 -9.16 28.13
CA THR A 4 -2.24 -10.17 29.20
C THR A 4 -0.85 -10.79 29.21
N ASN A 5 -0.13 -10.75 28.08
CA ASN A 5 1.24 -11.27 27.95
C ASN A 5 2.26 -10.23 28.42
N LYS A 6 3.15 -10.62 29.36
CA LYS A 6 4.16 -9.70 29.93
C LYS A 6 5.16 -9.17 28.90
N ASN A 7 5.56 -9.98 27.91
CA ASN A 7 6.50 -9.54 26.89
C ASN A 7 5.84 -8.51 25.96
N ASP A 8 4.61 -8.78 25.54
CA ASP A 8 3.86 -7.86 24.68
C ASP A 8 3.56 -6.53 25.41
N GLN A 9 3.38 -6.55 26.74
CA GLN A 9 3.22 -5.33 27.53
C GLN A 9 4.52 -4.53 27.65
N THR A 10 5.67 -5.19 27.74
CA THR A 10 7.00 -4.56 27.72
C THR A 10 7.28 -3.92 26.35
N ASP A 11 6.95 -4.63 25.28
CA ASP A 11 7.05 -4.13 23.90
C ASP A 11 6.18 -2.89 23.73
N LEU A 12 4.93 -2.94 24.18
CA LEU A 12 4.02 -1.79 24.12
C LEU A 12 4.59 -0.55 24.83
N ASN A 13 5.13 -0.72 26.04
CA ASN A 13 5.73 0.38 26.78
C ASN A 13 6.94 0.98 26.02
N SER A 14 7.76 0.12 25.43
CA SER A 14 8.91 0.54 24.60
C SER A 14 8.46 1.31 23.37
N ILE A 15 7.42 0.82 22.69
CA ILE A 15 6.80 1.47 21.53
C ILE A 15 6.30 2.86 21.90
N ILE A 16 5.53 3.00 22.99
CA ILE A 16 4.98 4.30 23.42
C ILE A 16 6.12 5.31 23.63
N LEU A 17 7.22 4.90 24.27
CA LEU A 17 8.39 5.76 24.48
C LEU A 17 9.08 6.16 23.17
N ILE A 18 9.29 5.21 22.25
CA ILE A 18 9.88 5.48 20.94
C ILE A 18 9.01 6.47 20.16
N LEU A 19 7.71 6.25 20.16
CA LEU A 19 6.77 7.07 19.41
C LEU A 19 6.63 8.48 20.00
N ALA A 20 6.44 8.59 21.31
CA ALA A 20 6.28 9.87 22.01
C ALA A 20 7.55 10.74 22.00
N SER A 21 8.74 10.12 21.91
CA SER A 21 10.01 10.87 21.85
C SER A 21 10.37 11.37 20.45
N ARG A 22 9.86 10.71 19.39
CA ARG A 22 10.25 10.99 18.00
C ARG A 22 9.22 11.79 17.21
N TYR A 23 7.95 11.68 17.58
CA TYR A 23 6.84 12.24 16.80
C TYR A 23 5.96 13.12 17.67
N ASN A 24 5.37 14.17 17.07
CA ASN A 24 4.43 15.03 17.80
C ASN A 24 3.05 14.35 17.87
N ILE A 25 2.94 13.36 18.74
CA ILE A 25 1.72 12.58 18.94
C ILE A 25 0.82 13.29 19.95
N ASP A 26 -0.48 13.32 19.67
CA ASP A 26 -1.51 13.75 20.61
C ASP A 26 -1.93 12.59 21.51
N ARG A 27 -2.34 11.47 20.88
CA ARG A 27 -2.90 10.29 21.56
C ARG A 27 -2.53 9.00 20.84
N ILE A 28 -2.46 7.90 21.58
CA ILE A 28 -2.37 6.54 21.02
C ILE A 28 -3.46 5.69 21.66
N PHE A 29 -4.23 5.00 20.82
CA PHE A 29 -5.20 4.00 21.24
C PHE A 29 -4.74 2.59 20.86
N LEU A 30 -5.08 1.60 21.67
CA LEU A 30 -4.76 0.19 21.44
C LEU A 30 -6.04 -0.62 21.19
N ASN A 31 -6.19 -1.13 19.98
CA ASN A 31 -7.16 -2.18 19.67
C ASN A 31 -6.47 -3.54 19.76
N THR A 32 -7.07 -4.47 20.49
CA THR A 32 -6.58 -5.86 20.61
C THR A 32 -7.53 -6.78 19.85
N TYR A 33 -6.96 -7.66 19.07
CA TYR A 33 -7.68 -8.63 18.28
C TYR A 33 -7.01 -10.01 18.43
N TYR A 34 -7.71 -11.06 18.02
CA TYR A 34 -7.23 -12.44 18.15
C TYR A 34 -7.33 -13.16 16.82
N ALA A 35 -6.23 -13.79 16.41
CA ALA A 35 -6.16 -14.72 15.30
C ALA A 35 -5.81 -16.11 15.84
N VAL A 36 -6.78 -17.04 15.85
CA VAL A 36 -6.56 -18.42 16.33
C VAL A 36 -5.84 -18.44 17.69
N ASP A 37 -6.36 -17.66 18.63
CA ASP A 37 -5.83 -17.47 20.00
C ASP A 37 -4.46 -16.76 20.14
N VAL A 38 -3.89 -16.25 19.05
CA VAL A 38 -2.71 -15.36 19.08
C VAL A 38 -3.19 -13.89 19.05
N PRO A 39 -2.84 -13.08 20.06
CA PRO A 39 -3.22 -11.68 20.07
C PRO A 39 -2.38 -10.87 19.08
N PHE A 40 -3.03 -9.95 18.38
CA PHE A 40 -2.37 -8.90 17.60
C PHE A 40 -2.95 -7.53 17.97
N TYR A 41 -2.12 -6.51 17.81
CA TYR A 41 -2.37 -5.18 18.36
C TYR A 41 -2.36 -4.13 17.25
N GLU A 42 -3.36 -3.26 17.23
CA GLU A 42 -3.40 -2.08 16.37
C GLU A 42 -3.29 -0.81 17.22
N LEU A 43 -2.32 0.03 16.88
CA LEU A 43 -2.07 1.32 17.46
C LEU A 43 -2.70 2.40 16.57
N VAL A 44 -3.80 3.01 17.02
CA VAL A 44 -4.35 4.20 16.36
C VAL A 44 -3.62 5.41 16.91
N ILE A 45 -2.71 5.97 16.10
CA ILE A 45 -1.83 7.06 16.48
C ILE A 45 -2.41 8.36 15.93
N LEU A 46 -2.82 9.26 16.83
CA LEU A 46 -3.29 10.58 16.47
C LEU A 46 -2.13 11.57 16.56
N LEU A 47 -1.72 12.11 15.42
CA LEU A 47 -0.75 13.20 15.35
C LEU A 47 -1.37 14.50 15.86
N SER A 48 -0.54 15.31 16.52
CA SER A 48 -0.90 16.64 16.98
C SER A 48 -1.22 17.56 15.80
N ASN A 49 -2.16 18.47 16.00
CA ASN A 49 -2.48 19.51 15.01
C ASN A 49 -1.34 20.54 14.83
N LYS A 50 -0.30 20.46 15.67
CA LYS A 50 0.94 21.24 15.56
C LYS A 50 2.03 20.50 14.78
N GLU A 51 1.74 19.30 14.29
CA GLU A 51 2.65 18.55 13.43
C GLU A 51 2.68 19.20 12.03
N HIS A 52 3.88 19.49 11.53
CA HIS A 52 4.06 20.19 10.26
C HIS A 52 4.21 19.20 9.09
N LYS A 53 4.60 17.96 9.41
CA LYS A 53 4.76 16.88 8.42
C LYS A 53 3.42 16.20 8.15
N SER A 54 3.19 15.83 6.89
CA SER A 54 1.98 15.11 6.51
C SER A 54 1.96 13.68 7.08
N VAL A 55 0.76 13.10 7.22
CA VAL A 55 0.60 11.67 7.58
C VAL A 55 1.38 10.78 6.59
N GLY A 56 1.38 11.14 5.29
CA GLY A 56 2.10 10.38 4.27
C GLY A 56 3.63 10.35 4.46
N GLU A 57 4.20 11.37 5.10
CA GLU A 57 5.63 11.40 5.43
C GLU A 57 5.95 10.67 6.74
N LEU A 58 5.04 10.74 7.72
CA LEU A 58 5.26 10.21 9.06
C LEU A 58 4.88 8.73 9.19
N ASP A 59 3.87 8.25 8.46
CA ASP A 59 3.43 6.85 8.50
C ASP A 59 4.58 5.86 8.21
N PRO A 60 5.44 6.07 7.18
CA PRO A 60 6.58 5.19 6.93
C PRO A 60 7.64 5.24 8.05
N GLN A 61 7.85 6.41 8.66
CA GLN A 61 8.81 6.57 9.76
C GLN A 61 8.32 5.87 11.03
N ILE A 62 7.03 6.05 11.36
CA ILE A 62 6.36 5.34 12.45
C ILE A 62 6.44 3.83 12.22
N ARG A 63 6.13 3.36 11.00
CA ARG A 63 6.29 1.95 10.61
C ARG A 63 7.70 1.43 10.87
N MET A 64 8.71 2.21 10.49
CA MET A 64 10.12 1.85 10.71
C MET A 64 10.48 1.78 12.20
N SER A 65 9.94 2.69 13.02
CA SER A 65 10.08 2.63 14.49
C SER A 65 9.44 1.38 15.09
N LEU A 66 8.48 0.75 14.41
CA LEU A 66 7.76 -0.44 14.87
C LEU A 66 8.29 -1.75 14.27
N LYS A 67 9.33 -1.71 13.42
CA LYS A 67 9.80 -2.88 12.66
C LYS A 67 10.18 -4.08 13.54
N ASP A 68 10.68 -3.82 14.75
CA ASP A 68 11.16 -4.83 15.69
C ASP A 68 10.00 -5.38 16.55
N PHE A 69 8.77 -4.90 16.35
CA PHE A 69 7.57 -5.25 17.10
C PHE A 69 6.47 -5.81 16.17
N PRO A 70 6.65 -6.99 15.55
CA PRO A 70 5.81 -7.50 14.47
C PRO A 70 4.34 -7.79 14.86
N LYS A 71 4.02 -7.84 16.16
CA LYS A 71 2.65 -7.97 16.65
C LYS A 71 1.86 -6.65 16.67
N PHE A 72 2.57 -5.52 16.60
CA PHE A 72 2.01 -4.18 16.70
C PHE A 72 1.97 -3.51 15.34
N HIS A 73 0.77 -3.31 14.84
CA HIS A 73 0.49 -2.57 13.62
C HIS A 73 -0.01 -1.18 13.99
N HIS A 74 0.06 -0.22 13.06
CA HIS A 74 -0.40 1.13 13.34
C HIS A 74 -1.27 1.70 12.22
N VAL A 75 -2.14 2.62 12.61
CA VAL A 75 -2.89 3.51 11.74
C VAL A 75 -2.62 4.94 12.21
N THR A 76 -2.05 5.77 11.34
CA THR A 76 -1.77 7.17 11.67
C THR A 76 -2.85 8.10 11.12
N LEU A 77 -3.40 8.96 11.98
CA LEU A 77 -4.43 9.94 11.64
C LEU A 77 -4.09 11.30 12.27
N VAL A 78 -4.72 12.37 11.79
CA VAL A 78 -4.58 13.72 12.40
C VAL A 78 -5.69 13.94 13.41
N ALA A 79 -5.35 14.38 14.62
CA ALA A 79 -6.31 14.52 15.72
C ALA A 79 -7.51 15.42 15.39
N PHE A 80 -7.30 16.54 14.68
CA PHE A 80 -8.38 17.43 14.22
C PHE A 80 -9.33 16.76 13.23
N GLN A 81 -8.80 15.99 12.27
CA GLN A 81 -9.63 15.27 11.30
C GLN A 81 -10.47 14.19 11.98
N VAL A 82 -9.88 13.50 12.96
CA VAL A 82 -10.62 12.52 13.76
C VAL A 82 -11.73 13.20 14.54
N LYS A 83 -11.48 14.34 15.19
CA LYS A 83 -12.54 15.11 15.87
C LYS A 83 -13.69 15.48 14.93
N SER A 84 -13.39 15.99 13.74
CA SER A 84 -14.42 16.31 12.73
C SER A 84 -15.25 15.08 12.40
N LYS A 85 -14.60 13.95 12.12
CA LYS A 85 -15.31 12.70 11.78
C LYS A 85 -16.08 12.10 12.95
N LEU A 86 -15.63 12.29 14.20
CA LEU A 86 -16.38 11.90 15.39
C LEU A 86 -17.67 12.75 15.51
N ILE A 87 -17.61 14.05 15.21
CA ILE A 87 -18.78 14.93 15.17
C ILE A 87 -19.74 14.47 14.06
N ASP A 88 -19.22 14.11 12.89
CA ASP A 88 -19.99 13.63 11.75
C ASP A 88 -20.59 12.22 11.96
N GLY A 89 -20.40 11.58 13.11
CA GLY A 89 -20.98 10.27 13.41
C GLY A 89 -20.20 9.09 12.82
N ASN A 90 -18.89 9.20 12.64
CA ASN A 90 -18.08 8.08 12.15
C ASN A 90 -17.96 6.95 13.20
N LEU A 91 -18.78 5.91 13.05
CA LEU A 91 -18.86 4.80 14.01
C LEU A 91 -17.53 4.07 14.23
N TYR A 92 -16.75 3.86 13.16
CA TYR A 92 -15.43 3.22 13.26
C TYR A 92 -14.50 3.98 14.21
N LEU A 93 -14.43 5.31 14.09
CA LEU A 93 -13.60 6.13 14.95
C LEU A 93 -14.12 6.17 16.39
N HIS A 94 -15.44 6.19 16.61
CA HIS A 94 -16.02 6.08 17.94
C HIS A 94 -15.61 4.78 18.66
N MET A 95 -15.50 3.68 17.91
CA MET A 95 -15.09 2.39 18.50
C MET A 95 -13.59 2.25 18.66
N THR A 96 -12.80 2.69 17.68
CA THR A 96 -11.33 2.49 17.67
C THR A 96 -10.61 3.51 18.55
N CYS A 97 -11.12 4.74 18.60
CA CYS A 97 -10.65 5.80 19.49
C CYS A 97 -11.50 5.88 20.76
N HIS A 98 -11.92 4.74 21.33
CA HIS A 98 -12.68 4.74 22.59
C HIS A 98 -11.76 5.07 23.78
N PRO A 99 -12.21 5.82 24.81
CA PRO A 99 -11.40 6.20 25.98
C PRO A 99 -10.73 5.02 26.69
N ASP A 100 -11.43 3.89 26.84
CA ASP A 100 -10.87 2.68 27.44
C ASP A 100 -9.68 2.07 26.69
N LYS A 101 -9.50 2.45 25.43
CA LYS A 101 -8.41 2.00 24.57
C LYS A 101 -7.24 2.98 24.58
N LEU A 102 -7.36 4.14 25.23
CA LEU A 102 -6.31 5.14 25.30
C LEU A 102 -5.13 4.61 26.13
N ILE A 103 -3.96 4.52 25.51
CA ILE A 103 -2.72 4.04 26.14
C ILE A 103 -1.67 5.14 26.28
N TYR A 104 -1.79 6.23 25.53
CA TYR A 104 -0.93 7.40 25.65
C TYR A 104 -1.73 8.67 25.32
N GLN A 105 -1.52 9.72 26.11
CA GLN A 105 -1.94 11.07 25.81
C GLN A 105 -0.79 12.01 26.12
N ASN A 106 -0.51 12.92 25.19
CA ASN A 106 0.53 13.92 25.36
C ASN A 106 0.18 14.85 26.53
N PRO A 107 1.01 14.92 27.59
CA PRO A 107 0.72 15.74 28.77
C PRO A 107 0.62 17.24 28.48
N SER A 108 1.28 17.69 27.41
CA SER A 108 1.25 19.09 26.97
C SER A 108 0.05 19.41 26.07
N SER A 109 -0.72 18.41 25.66
CA SER A 109 -1.87 18.62 24.78
C SER A 109 -3.07 19.13 25.56
N LYS A 110 -3.60 20.27 25.09
CA LYS A 110 -4.90 20.82 25.51
C LYS A 110 -6.01 20.47 24.51
N PHE A 111 -5.73 19.61 23.53
CA PHE A 111 -6.70 19.29 22.49
C PHE A 111 -7.74 18.30 23.01
N GLU A 112 -8.99 18.72 22.99
CA GLU A 112 -10.13 17.87 23.31
C GLU A 112 -10.58 17.12 22.05
N LEU A 113 -10.29 15.81 22.00
CA LEU A 113 -10.63 14.95 20.87
C LEU A 113 -12.14 14.78 20.70
N TYR A 114 -12.85 14.49 21.80
CA TYR A 114 -14.29 14.26 21.77
C TYR A 114 -15.03 15.60 21.83
N PRO A 115 -16.16 15.74 21.12
CA PRO A 115 -16.97 16.96 21.17
C PRO A 115 -17.61 17.17 22.55
N GLU A 116 -17.96 18.43 22.87
CA GLU A 116 -18.73 18.73 24.08
C GLU A 116 -20.07 17.98 24.06
N GLY A 117 -20.46 17.40 25.18
CA GLY A 117 -21.69 16.59 25.26
C GLY A 117 -21.58 15.23 24.54
N HIS A 118 -20.38 14.77 24.21
CA HIS A 118 -20.19 13.43 23.65
C HIS A 118 -20.78 12.35 24.59
N SER A 119 -21.78 11.64 24.08
CA SER A 119 -22.50 10.59 24.79
C SER A 119 -22.89 9.49 23.81
N ASN A 120 -23.20 8.29 24.29
CA ASN A 120 -23.70 7.22 23.42
C ASN A 120 -24.95 7.63 22.65
N LYS A 121 -25.83 8.43 23.29
CA LYS A 121 -27.05 8.93 22.65
C LYS A 121 -26.72 9.84 21.46
N ASN A 122 -25.92 10.88 21.68
CA ASN A 122 -25.56 11.86 20.65
C ASN A 122 -24.69 11.22 19.54
N THR A 123 -23.88 10.23 19.91
CA THR A 123 -23.09 9.45 18.96
C THR A 123 -23.98 8.59 18.08
N LEU A 124 -24.93 7.87 18.66
CA LEU A 124 -25.90 7.09 17.88
C LEU A 124 -26.77 7.97 16.99
N GLU A 125 -27.15 9.16 17.46
CA GLU A 125 -27.88 10.15 16.66
C GLU A 125 -27.07 10.56 15.42
N SER A 126 -25.84 11.06 15.61
CA SER A 126 -24.96 11.45 14.49
C SER A 126 -24.60 10.28 13.55
N VAL A 127 -24.38 9.06 14.06
CA VAL A 127 -24.14 7.86 13.23
C VAL A 127 -25.35 7.57 12.34
N ASN A 128 -26.57 7.65 12.88
CA ASN A 128 -27.79 7.44 12.11
C ASN A 128 -28.05 8.57 11.11
N GLU A 129 -27.78 9.83 11.48
CA GLU A 129 -27.88 10.98 10.57
C GLU A 129 -26.91 10.86 9.39
N LEU A 130 -25.66 10.47 9.64
CA LEU A 130 -24.68 10.19 8.59
C LEU A 130 -25.19 9.12 7.64
N PHE A 131 -25.61 7.97 8.16
CA PHE A 131 -26.10 6.88 7.34
C PHE A 131 -27.37 7.26 6.56
N ALA A 132 -28.29 8.00 7.18
CA ALA A 132 -29.49 8.49 6.53
C ALA A 132 -29.17 9.47 5.38
N ARG A 133 -28.21 10.37 5.59
CA ARG A 133 -27.76 11.33 4.56
C ARG A 133 -27.13 10.62 3.37
N GLU A 134 -26.20 9.69 3.61
CA GLU A 134 -25.57 8.92 2.53
C GLU A 134 -26.63 8.06 1.80
N ASN A 135 -27.56 7.44 2.53
CA ASN A 135 -28.64 6.65 1.94
C ASN A 135 -29.64 7.45 1.14
N HIS A 136 -29.96 8.68 1.55
CA HIS A 136 -30.82 9.56 0.78
C HIS A 136 -30.27 9.73 -0.64
N LYS A 137 -28.99 10.09 -0.74
CA LYS A 137 -28.31 10.25 -2.03
C LYS A 137 -28.30 8.95 -2.84
N ILE A 138 -27.99 7.82 -2.21
CA ILE A 138 -28.00 6.50 -2.87
C ILE A 138 -29.40 6.17 -3.42
N ASN A 139 -30.45 6.47 -2.64
CA ASN A 139 -31.83 6.21 -3.04
C ASN A 139 -32.29 7.10 -4.20
N GLU A 140 -31.84 8.36 -4.29
CA GLU A 140 -32.12 9.21 -5.45
C GLU A 140 -31.58 8.60 -6.76
N PHE A 141 -30.35 8.05 -6.73
CA PHE A 141 -29.80 7.33 -7.89
C PHE A 141 -30.56 6.03 -8.18
N LYS A 142 -30.99 5.30 -7.14
CA LYS A 142 -31.81 4.09 -7.30
C LYS A 142 -33.18 4.39 -7.91
N GLU A 143 -33.85 5.46 -7.48
CA GLU A 143 -35.09 5.92 -8.08
C GLU A 143 -34.88 6.35 -9.53
N GLY A 144 -33.77 7.05 -9.81
CA GLY A 144 -33.34 7.39 -11.16
C GLY A 144 -33.17 6.15 -12.05
N TYR A 145 -32.55 5.09 -11.52
CA TYR A 145 -32.41 3.82 -12.23
C TYR A 145 -33.76 3.26 -12.69
N TYR A 146 -34.71 3.11 -11.76
CA TYR A 146 -36.04 2.58 -12.09
C TYR A 146 -36.79 3.48 -13.09
N TYR A 147 -36.70 4.80 -12.92
CA TYR A 147 -37.30 5.77 -13.82
C TYR A 147 -36.78 5.66 -15.27
N PHE A 148 -35.46 5.57 -15.46
CA PHE A 148 -34.88 5.45 -16.80
C PHE A 148 -35.12 4.08 -17.42
N LYS A 149 -35.11 3.02 -16.61
CA LYS A 149 -35.45 1.66 -17.04
C LYS A 149 -36.88 1.59 -17.60
N GLU A 150 -37.87 2.15 -16.90
CA GLU A 150 -39.27 2.18 -17.34
C GLU A 150 -39.48 2.93 -18.66
N ARG A 151 -38.64 3.94 -18.93
CA ARG A 151 -38.66 4.72 -20.18
C ARG A 151 -37.91 4.06 -21.33
N GLY A 152 -37.30 2.89 -21.11
CA GLY A 152 -36.45 2.22 -22.09
C GLY A 152 -35.11 2.91 -22.34
N SER A 153 -34.72 3.88 -21.50
CA SER A 153 -33.43 4.57 -21.59
C SER A 153 -32.36 3.77 -20.85
N LEU A 154 -31.94 2.65 -21.46
CA LEU A 154 -31.13 1.63 -20.78
C LEU A 154 -29.72 2.12 -20.43
N SER A 155 -29.09 2.98 -21.25
CA SER A 155 -27.78 3.56 -20.98
C SER A 155 -27.80 4.47 -19.74
N HIS A 156 -28.83 5.32 -19.62
CA HIS A 156 -29.03 6.15 -18.43
C HIS A 156 -29.37 5.30 -17.20
N ALA A 157 -30.17 4.24 -17.37
CA ALA A 157 -30.44 3.30 -16.28
C ALA A 157 -29.15 2.63 -15.79
N GLY A 158 -28.33 2.09 -16.70
CA GLY A 158 -27.03 1.50 -16.35
C GLY A 158 -26.13 2.46 -15.58
N PHE A 159 -26.11 3.74 -15.97
CA PHE A 159 -25.30 4.76 -15.27
C PHE A 159 -25.81 5.01 -13.86
N MET A 160 -27.12 5.17 -13.69
CA MET A 160 -27.72 5.33 -12.37
C MET A 160 -27.44 4.12 -11.48
N LEU A 161 -27.51 2.90 -12.03
CA LEU A 161 -27.21 1.67 -11.32
C LEU A 161 -25.73 1.59 -10.89
N HIS A 162 -24.79 1.99 -11.75
CA HIS A 162 -23.37 2.11 -11.37
C HIS A 162 -23.19 3.06 -10.18
N GLN A 163 -23.82 4.23 -10.22
CA GLN A 163 -23.75 5.22 -9.14
C GLN A 163 -24.31 4.69 -7.81
N VAL A 164 -25.38 3.88 -7.84
CA VAL A 164 -25.90 3.21 -6.63
C VAL A 164 -24.83 2.31 -6.03
N PHE A 165 -24.17 1.46 -6.84
CA PHE A 165 -23.10 0.59 -6.36
C PHE A 165 -21.94 1.40 -5.76
N GLU A 166 -21.41 2.38 -6.51
CA GLU A 166 -20.26 3.19 -6.08
C GLU A 166 -20.54 3.89 -4.73
N LEU A 167 -21.65 4.63 -4.65
CA LEU A 167 -22.00 5.39 -3.46
C LEU A 167 -22.26 4.47 -2.27
N ARG A 168 -22.89 3.32 -2.50
CA ARG A 168 -23.15 2.34 -1.43
C ARG A 168 -21.86 1.71 -0.92
N TYR A 169 -20.90 1.38 -1.80
CA TYR A 169 -19.58 0.92 -1.36
C TYR A 169 -18.85 2.00 -0.55
N ARG A 170 -18.82 3.25 -1.03
CA ARG A 170 -18.17 4.37 -0.34
C ARG A 170 -18.77 4.60 1.05
N CYS A 171 -20.10 4.58 1.15
CA CYS A 171 -20.81 4.66 2.43
C CYS A 171 -20.31 3.57 3.40
N MET A 172 -20.25 2.32 2.94
CA MET A 172 -19.79 1.22 3.78
C MET A 172 -18.30 1.32 4.15
N GLU A 173 -17.44 1.79 3.25
CA GLU A 173 -16.01 2.02 3.55
C GLU A 173 -15.81 3.07 4.65
N ILE A 174 -16.56 4.18 4.61
CA ILE A 174 -16.56 5.19 5.67
C ILE A 174 -16.94 4.56 7.02
N MET A 175 -17.92 3.65 7.00
CA MET A 175 -18.45 3.03 8.20
C MET A 175 -17.53 1.97 8.79
N VAL A 176 -16.93 1.12 7.96
CA VAL A 176 -16.10 0.01 8.45
C VAL A 176 -14.62 0.38 8.63
N MET A 177 -14.14 1.44 7.97
CA MET A 177 -12.72 1.82 7.94
C MET A 177 -12.46 3.31 8.22
N GLY A 178 -13.49 4.10 8.47
CA GLY A 178 -13.35 5.53 8.77
C GLY A 178 -13.09 6.43 7.56
N LYS A 179 -12.91 5.86 6.35
CA LYS A 179 -12.69 6.61 5.09
C LYS A 179 -13.07 5.79 3.86
N GLU A 180 -13.53 6.49 2.84
CA GLU A 180 -13.75 5.97 1.49
C GLU A 180 -12.47 5.93 0.65
N ARG A 181 -12.49 5.11 -0.40
CA ARG A 181 -11.51 5.13 -1.48
C ARG A 181 -11.88 6.19 -2.52
N ALA A 182 -10.86 6.87 -3.03
CA ALA A 182 -10.98 7.76 -4.18
C ALA A 182 -10.81 6.93 -5.48
N THR A 183 -11.85 6.21 -5.86
CA THR A 183 -11.93 5.43 -7.12
C THR A 183 -13.39 5.37 -7.56
N HIS A 184 -13.63 5.15 -8.86
CA HIS A 184 -14.96 4.91 -9.44
C HIS A 184 -15.17 3.45 -9.85
N SER A 185 -14.13 2.62 -9.72
CA SER A 185 -14.18 1.21 -10.07
C SER A 185 -14.93 0.42 -9.01
N ILE A 186 -16.02 -0.20 -9.42
CA ILE A 186 -16.86 -1.04 -8.56
C ILE A 186 -16.05 -2.26 -8.12
N ARG A 187 -15.22 -2.81 -9.00
CA ARG A 187 -14.33 -3.94 -8.69
C ARG A 187 -13.33 -3.59 -7.58
N SER A 188 -12.86 -2.35 -7.55
CA SER A 188 -11.89 -1.86 -6.56
C SER A 188 -12.51 -1.72 -5.17
N HIS A 189 -13.67 -1.08 -5.13
CA HIS A 189 -14.49 -0.98 -3.92
C HIS A 189 -14.86 -2.36 -3.37
N HIS A 190 -15.34 -3.25 -4.24
CA HIS A 190 -15.75 -4.61 -3.86
C HIS A 190 -14.62 -5.42 -3.25
N ARG A 191 -13.46 -5.51 -3.92
CA ARG A 191 -12.29 -6.24 -3.38
C ARG A 191 -11.82 -5.70 -2.05
N TYR A 192 -11.88 -4.39 -1.88
CA TYR A 192 -11.46 -3.77 -0.64
C TYR A 192 -12.40 -4.15 0.50
N ILE A 193 -13.71 -4.00 0.28
CA ILE A 193 -14.68 -4.18 1.35
C ILE A 193 -14.95 -5.64 1.71
N VAL A 194 -14.86 -6.57 0.76
CA VAL A 194 -15.09 -8.01 0.99
C VAL A 194 -14.10 -8.59 1.99
N ARG A 195 -12.86 -8.08 2.01
CA ARG A 195 -11.86 -8.50 2.99
C ARG A 195 -12.24 -8.11 4.43
N ILE A 196 -13.14 -7.14 4.59
CA ILE A 196 -13.62 -6.60 5.88
C ILE A 196 -14.99 -7.17 6.22
N ALA A 197 -15.83 -7.38 5.21
CA ALA A 197 -17.18 -7.89 5.31
C ALA A 197 -17.33 -9.07 4.33
N PRO A 198 -16.88 -10.28 4.70
CA PRO A 198 -16.88 -11.44 3.80
C PRO A 198 -18.26 -11.83 3.26
N SER A 199 -19.35 -11.46 3.96
CA SER A 199 -20.72 -11.64 3.47
C SER A 199 -20.96 -10.96 2.12
N LEU A 200 -20.26 -9.86 1.84
CA LEU A 200 -20.35 -9.15 0.57
C LEU A 200 -19.71 -9.92 -0.59
N ALA A 201 -18.90 -10.96 -0.35
CA ALA A 201 -18.35 -11.81 -1.42
C ALA A 201 -19.43 -12.51 -2.25
N THR A 202 -20.67 -12.54 -1.75
CA THR A 202 -21.84 -13.09 -2.46
C THR A 202 -22.36 -12.16 -3.57
N ILE A 203 -21.99 -10.87 -3.55
CA ILE A 203 -22.46 -9.89 -4.54
C ILE A 203 -21.74 -10.07 -5.88
N PHE A 204 -20.42 -10.17 -5.88
CA PHE A 204 -19.62 -10.53 -7.05
C PHE A 204 -18.49 -11.50 -6.67
N LYS A 205 -18.22 -12.48 -7.51
CA LYS A 205 -17.12 -13.43 -7.37
C LYS A 205 -16.19 -13.32 -8.57
N GLU A 206 -15.09 -12.59 -8.41
CA GLU A 206 -14.06 -12.45 -9.44
C GLU A 206 -13.54 -13.82 -9.91
N GLY A 207 -13.33 -13.94 -11.21
CA GLY A 207 -13.00 -15.18 -11.90
C GLY A 207 -14.21 -16.06 -12.27
N LYS A 208 -15.43 -15.74 -11.82
CA LYS A 208 -16.65 -16.36 -12.35
C LYS A 208 -17.06 -15.64 -13.64
N PRO A 209 -17.17 -16.32 -14.80
CA PRO A 209 -17.43 -15.67 -16.09
C PRO A 209 -18.66 -14.75 -16.09
N GLU A 210 -19.75 -15.19 -15.46
CA GLU A 210 -20.97 -14.39 -15.32
C GLU A 210 -20.72 -13.07 -14.59
N ASP A 211 -20.02 -13.11 -13.45
CA ASP A 211 -19.79 -11.91 -12.64
C ASP A 211 -18.75 -10.98 -13.30
N GLU A 212 -17.81 -11.52 -14.08
CA GLU A 212 -16.88 -10.70 -14.88
C GLU A 212 -17.61 -9.89 -15.96
N ILE A 213 -18.62 -10.47 -16.61
CA ILE A 213 -19.46 -9.76 -17.57
C ILE A 213 -20.20 -8.60 -16.90
N LEU A 214 -20.79 -8.84 -15.72
CA LEU A 214 -21.52 -7.80 -14.97
C LEU A 214 -20.58 -6.67 -14.50
N LEU A 215 -19.40 -7.02 -13.98
CA LEU A 215 -18.40 -6.04 -13.54
C LEU A 215 -17.87 -5.24 -14.74
N GLN A 216 -17.57 -5.89 -15.86
CA GLN A 216 -17.13 -5.22 -17.07
C GLN A 216 -18.19 -4.27 -17.62
N PHE A 217 -19.47 -4.64 -17.53
CA PHE A 217 -20.58 -3.78 -17.89
C PHE A 217 -20.64 -2.53 -17.00
N LEU A 218 -20.53 -2.68 -15.67
CA LEU A 218 -20.53 -1.54 -14.74
C LEU A 218 -19.39 -0.54 -15.05
N GLU A 219 -18.18 -1.04 -15.30
CA GLU A 219 -17.05 -0.19 -15.71
C GLU A 219 -17.25 0.41 -17.12
N GLY A 220 -17.94 -0.30 -18.00
CA GLY A 220 -18.29 0.15 -19.35
C GLY A 220 -19.27 1.33 -19.33
N VAL A 221 -20.40 1.21 -18.62
CA VAL A 221 -21.44 2.24 -18.62
C VAL A 221 -20.95 3.56 -18.01
N TYR A 222 -20.14 3.50 -16.96
CA TYR A 222 -19.56 4.71 -16.36
C TYR A 222 -18.62 5.47 -17.32
N ARG A 223 -17.90 4.75 -18.18
CA ARG A 223 -17.08 5.35 -19.25
C ARG A 223 -17.95 5.90 -20.37
N ALA A 224 -18.89 5.09 -20.84
CA ALA A 224 -19.70 5.43 -22.01
C ALA A 224 -20.61 6.64 -21.77
N ALA A 225 -21.20 6.79 -20.58
CA ALA A 225 -21.98 7.96 -20.19
C ALA A 225 -21.22 9.30 -20.26
N ARG A 226 -19.89 9.27 -20.41
CA ARG A 226 -19.02 10.45 -20.48
C ARG A 226 -18.42 10.70 -21.85
N TYR A 227 -18.41 9.70 -22.74
CA TYR A 227 -17.63 9.74 -23.99
C TYR A 227 -18.35 9.17 -25.23
N GLU A 228 -19.46 8.43 -25.08
CA GLU A 228 -20.11 7.73 -26.19
C GLU A 228 -21.62 7.99 -26.23
N ASP A 229 -22.14 8.45 -27.38
CA ASP A 229 -23.57 8.73 -27.57
C ASP A 229 -24.43 7.46 -27.73
N ASP A 230 -23.83 6.29 -28.04
CA ASP A 230 -24.55 5.06 -28.43
C ASP A 230 -24.02 3.79 -27.71
N PHE A 231 -23.98 3.80 -26.37
CA PHE A 231 -23.68 2.58 -25.60
C PHE A 231 -24.87 1.62 -25.58
N ASP A 232 -24.77 0.53 -26.33
CA ASP A 232 -25.78 -0.52 -26.37
C ASP A 232 -25.80 -1.32 -25.05
N VAL A 233 -26.87 -1.14 -24.27
CA VAL A 233 -27.04 -1.81 -22.99
C VAL A 233 -27.91 -3.05 -23.16
N ASP A 234 -27.33 -4.20 -22.85
CA ASP A 234 -28.08 -5.44 -22.72
C ASP A 234 -29.01 -5.40 -21.50
N LEU A 235 -30.31 -5.51 -21.76
CA LEU A 235 -31.36 -5.51 -20.74
C LEU A 235 -31.21 -6.68 -19.76
N ASP A 236 -30.77 -7.85 -20.20
CA ASP A 236 -30.62 -9.03 -19.33
C ASP A 236 -29.47 -8.83 -18.34
N ILE A 237 -28.37 -8.19 -18.77
CA ILE A 237 -27.27 -7.79 -17.90
C ILE A 237 -27.76 -6.77 -16.86
N LEU A 238 -28.52 -5.78 -17.30
CA LEU A 238 -29.06 -4.73 -16.44
C LEU A 238 -30.00 -5.30 -15.37
N LEU A 239 -30.88 -6.23 -15.74
CA LEU A 239 -31.78 -6.92 -14.80
C LEU A 239 -31.04 -7.81 -13.81
N ASN A 240 -29.93 -8.46 -14.22
CA ASN A 240 -29.09 -9.21 -13.27
C ASN A 240 -28.44 -8.27 -12.25
N LEU A 241 -27.90 -7.16 -12.74
CA LEU A 241 -27.28 -6.14 -11.90
C LEU A 241 -28.27 -5.48 -10.93
N GLU A 242 -29.53 -5.30 -11.33
CA GLU A 242 -30.60 -4.87 -10.42
C GLU A 242 -30.77 -5.82 -9.24
N GLN A 243 -30.84 -7.12 -9.51
CA GLN A 243 -30.94 -8.12 -8.46
C GLN A 243 -29.71 -8.07 -7.53
N ARG A 244 -28.51 -7.88 -8.09
CA ARG A 244 -27.27 -7.71 -7.30
C ARG A 244 -27.31 -6.44 -6.46
N MET A 245 -27.81 -5.33 -7.01
CA MET A 245 -27.95 -4.05 -6.32
C MET A 245 -28.88 -4.18 -5.12
N GLU A 246 -30.07 -4.78 -5.30
CA GLU A 246 -31.02 -4.99 -4.21
C GLU A 246 -30.44 -5.87 -3.09
N ASN A 247 -29.80 -6.98 -3.45
CA ASN A 247 -29.14 -7.85 -2.48
C ASN A 247 -27.98 -7.12 -1.76
N PHE A 248 -27.19 -6.34 -2.51
CA PHE A 248 -26.09 -5.57 -1.95
C PHE A 248 -26.60 -4.56 -0.91
N MET A 249 -27.67 -3.83 -1.22
CA MET A 249 -28.30 -2.92 -0.27
C MET A 249 -28.78 -3.64 0.98
N GLN A 250 -29.47 -4.78 0.85
CA GLN A 250 -29.97 -5.53 2.01
C GLN A 250 -28.85 -6.04 2.93
N ILE A 251 -27.78 -6.62 2.37
CA ILE A 251 -26.65 -7.12 3.17
C ILE A 251 -25.97 -5.96 3.91
N THR A 252 -25.78 -4.83 3.23
CA THR A 252 -25.10 -3.65 3.81
C THR A 252 -25.95 -2.95 4.88
N ASP A 253 -27.27 -2.91 4.74
CA ASP A 253 -28.17 -2.44 5.82
C ASP A 253 -28.06 -3.36 7.05
N THR A 254 -27.98 -4.67 6.84
CA THR A 254 -27.82 -5.63 7.94
C THR A 254 -26.49 -5.41 8.66
N ILE A 255 -25.38 -5.26 7.93
CA ILE A 255 -24.05 -4.94 8.50
C ILE A 255 -24.10 -3.65 9.32
N PHE A 256 -24.82 -2.63 8.85
CA PHE A 256 -24.98 -1.39 9.60
C PHE A 256 -25.72 -1.62 10.91
N GLN A 257 -26.88 -2.28 10.88
CA GLN A 257 -27.68 -2.53 12.07
C GLN A 257 -26.92 -3.38 13.10
N ASP A 258 -26.15 -4.37 12.64
CA ASP A 258 -25.27 -5.17 13.50
C ASP A 258 -24.19 -4.30 14.14
N SER A 259 -23.56 -3.41 13.37
CA SER A 259 -22.53 -2.48 13.86
C SER A 259 -23.07 -1.52 14.93
N VAL A 260 -24.25 -0.97 14.69
CA VAL A 260 -24.95 -0.10 15.65
C VAL A 260 -25.33 -0.87 16.91
N THR A 261 -25.80 -2.11 16.77
CA THR A 261 -26.15 -2.97 17.91
C THR A 261 -24.93 -3.31 18.75
N ASN A 262 -23.81 -3.65 18.10
CA ASN A 262 -22.53 -3.88 18.78
C ASN A 262 -22.06 -2.64 19.56
N PHE A 263 -22.19 -1.45 18.97
CA PHE A 263 -21.85 -0.20 19.64
C PHE A 263 -22.73 0.06 20.87
N LYS A 264 -24.05 -0.20 20.79
CA LYS A 264 -24.96 -0.09 21.95
C LYS A 264 -24.53 -0.99 23.12
N ASN A 265 -23.94 -2.15 22.82
CA ASN A 265 -23.46 -3.10 23.81
C ASN A 265 -22.06 -2.74 24.36
N TYR A 266 -21.37 -1.76 23.79
CA TYR A 266 -20.07 -1.26 24.24
C TYR A 266 -20.12 0.26 24.50
N PRO A 267 -20.89 0.71 25.51
CA PRO A 267 -21.13 2.12 25.78
C PRO A 267 -19.87 2.86 26.25
N PHE A 268 -19.74 4.13 25.85
CA PHE A 268 -18.90 5.12 26.54
C PHE A 268 -19.47 5.34 27.95
N GLU A 269 -19.02 4.58 28.95
CA GLU A 269 -19.29 4.91 30.35
C GLU A 269 -18.28 5.97 30.83
N VAL A 270 -18.79 7.15 31.15
CA VAL A 270 -18.01 8.21 31.80
C VAL A 270 -17.73 7.80 33.25
N VAL A 271 -16.70 7.01 33.48
CA VAL A 271 -16.03 6.98 34.78
C VAL A 271 -14.81 7.88 34.67
N ASN A 272 -15.01 9.11 35.15
CA ASN A 272 -14.06 10.21 35.34
C ASN A 272 -12.60 9.89 34.90
N PRO A 273 -12.21 10.17 33.64
CA PRO A 273 -10.89 9.84 33.10
C PRO A 273 -9.71 10.50 33.84
N LYS A 274 -9.98 11.54 34.64
CA LYS A 274 -8.96 12.28 35.40
C LYS A 274 -8.38 11.46 36.56
N GLU A 275 -9.18 10.68 37.28
CA GLU A 275 -8.70 9.92 38.45
C GLU A 275 -7.81 8.72 38.06
N LYS A 276 -8.08 8.05 36.93
CA LYS A 276 -7.21 6.95 36.44
C LYS A 276 -5.92 7.42 35.75
N LEU A 277 -5.86 8.67 35.29
CA LEU A 277 -4.67 9.23 34.63
C LEU A 277 -3.63 9.72 35.65
N GLU A 278 -4.05 10.36 36.74
CA GLU A 278 -3.15 10.91 37.76
C GLU A 278 -2.38 9.80 38.50
N ASP A 279 -3.03 8.70 38.86
CA ASP A 279 -2.37 7.52 39.48
C ASP A 279 -1.35 6.81 38.56
N ARG A 280 -1.54 6.90 37.24
CA ARG A 280 -0.65 6.24 36.24
C ARG A 280 0.56 7.09 35.88
N VAL A 281 0.39 8.41 35.76
CA VAL A 281 1.49 9.35 35.45
C VAL A 281 2.49 9.40 36.61
N GLU A 282 2.02 9.37 37.86
CA GLU A 282 2.89 9.37 39.05
C GLU A 282 3.72 8.07 39.19
N SER A 283 3.19 6.94 38.71
CA SER A 283 3.91 5.65 38.67
C SER A 283 5.01 5.58 37.59
N GLN A 284 4.84 6.31 36.49
CA GLN A 284 5.79 6.35 35.37
C GLN A 284 6.97 7.28 35.66
N GLU A 285 6.75 8.42 36.33
CA GLU A 285 7.85 9.32 36.76
C GLU A 285 8.79 8.68 37.78
N LYS A 286 8.30 7.75 38.61
CA LYS A 286 9.14 6.96 39.54
C LYS A 286 10.00 5.91 38.82
N SER A 287 9.49 5.26 37.77
CA SER A 287 10.25 4.28 36.99
C SER A 287 11.36 4.91 36.13
N LEU A 288 11.19 6.18 35.73
CA LEU A 288 12.15 6.94 34.94
C LEU A 288 13.42 7.34 35.73
N ARG A 289 13.41 7.26 37.07
CA ARG A 289 14.57 7.61 37.92
C ARG A 289 15.45 6.43 38.33
N SER A 290 15.04 5.19 38.05
CA SER A 290 15.78 3.98 38.47
C SER A 290 16.56 3.27 37.36
N ILE A 291 16.52 3.75 36.12
CA ILE A 291 17.25 3.14 35.00
C ILE A 291 18.47 4.00 34.66
N SER A 292 19.44 3.97 35.56
CA SER A 292 20.83 4.30 35.27
C SER A 292 21.69 3.24 35.95
N ASN A 293 22.48 2.55 35.14
CA ASN A 293 23.35 1.40 35.44
C ASN A 293 22.63 0.05 35.42
N ASP A 294 22.69 -0.67 34.29
CA ASP A 294 23.66 -1.76 34.16
C ASP A 294 23.78 -2.19 32.70
N ASP A 295 25.00 -2.56 32.34
CA ASP A 295 25.43 -2.99 31.02
C ASP A 295 25.33 -4.51 30.91
N THR A 296 25.33 -5.02 29.67
CA THR A 296 25.45 -6.44 29.28
C THR A 296 24.20 -7.33 29.39
N MET A 297 23.57 -7.61 28.24
CA MET A 297 23.29 -8.97 27.77
C MET A 297 22.91 -8.93 26.28
N LYS A 298 23.73 -9.58 25.44
CA LYS A 298 23.37 -9.91 24.06
C LYS A 298 22.28 -10.99 24.06
N PRO A 299 21.23 -10.91 23.23
CA PRO A 299 20.38 -12.06 22.99
C PRO A 299 20.94 -12.88 21.82
N GLU A 300 21.30 -14.13 22.10
CA GLU A 300 21.33 -15.21 21.11
C GLU A 300 19.91 -15.40 20.57
N TYR A 301 19.71 -15.15 19.28
CA TYR A 301 18.53 -15.61 18.55
C TYR A 301 19.01 -16.60 17.50
N ASP A 302 18.70 -17.88 17.70
CA ASP A 302 18.59 -18.77 16.56
C ASP A 302 17.57 -19.90 16.78
N VAL A 303 17.02 -20.35 15.65
CA VAL A 303 16.14 -21.51 15.42
C VAL A 303 14.62 -21.32 15.55
N TYR A 304 14.04 -20.57 14.60
CA TYR A 304 12.90 -21.02 13.77
C TYR A 304 12.97 -20.31 12.41
N LYS A 305 13.19 -21.06 11.30
CA LYS A 305 13.21 -20.48 9.94
C LYS A 305 11.85 -19.87 9.61
N SER A 306 11.86 -18.59 9.20
CA SER A 306 10.67 -17.85 8.85
C SER A 306 10.00 -18.42 7.59
N ALA A 307 8.72 -18.11 7.36
CA ALA A 307 8.02 -18.52 6.12
C ALA A 307 8.70 -17.95 4.86
N ALA A 308 9.35 -16.79 4.96
CA ALA A 308 10.12 -16.20 3.87
C ALA A 308 11.37 -17.05 3.54
N ASP A 309 12.08 -17.57 4.54
CA ASP A 309 13.27 -18.41 4.32
C ASP A 309 12.90 -19.70 3.59
N LYS A 310 11.75 -20.29 3.91
CA LYS A 310 11.23 -21.48 3.18
C LYS A 310 10.92 -21.17 1.72
N LYS A 311 10.30 -20.01 1.44
CA LYS A 311 10.03 -19.57 0.07
C LYS A 311 11.34 -19.32 -0.69
N LEU A 312 12.33 -18.71 -0.05
CA LEU A 312 13.66 -18.49 -0.62
C LEU A 312 14.37 -19.81 -0.96
N GLU A 313 14.33 -20.81 -0.08
CA GLU A 313 14.86 -22.15 -0.36
C GLU A 313 14.21 -22.83 -1.57
N LEU A 314 12.89 -22.69 -1.71
CA LEU A 314 12.15 -23.20 -2.87
C LEU A 314 12.56 -22.48 -4.16
N ILE A 315 12.74 -21.15 -4.12
CA ILE A 315 13.23 -20.35 -5.26
C ILE A 315 14.62 -20.84 -5.66
N ILE A 316 15.55 -20.96 -4.72
CA ILE A 316 16.93 -21.43 -4.97
C ILE A 316 16.91 -22.83 -5.60
N THR A 317 16.08 -23.74 -5.07
CA THR A 317 15.95 -25.11 -5.58
C THR A 317 15.42 -25.12 -7.02
N ARG A 318 14.39 -24.31 -7.30
CA ARG A 318 13.81 -24.18 -8.64
C ARG A 318 14.82 -23.64 -9.65
N LEU A 319 15.57 -22.61 -9.27
CA LEU A 319 16.62 -22.01 -10.10
C LEU A 319 17.71 -23.03 -10.46
N LYS A 320 18.23 -23.78 -9.48
CA LYS A 320 19.23 -24.83 -9.70
C LYS A 320 18.78 -25.93 -10.65
N ASN A 321 17.49 -26.28 -10.61
CA ASN A 321 16.94 -27.33 -11.46
C ASN A 321 16.64 -26.85 -12.90
N THR A 322 16.63 -25.53 -13.12
CA THR A 322 16.20 -24.94 -14.40
C THR A 322 17.38 -24.40 -15.21
N ILE A 323 18.43 -23.95 -14.54
CA ILE A 323 19.56 -23.26 -15.16
C ILE A 323 20.86 -23.76 -14.51
N ASP A 324 21.93 -23.81 -15.30
CA ASP A 324 23.28 -23.97 -14.76
C ASP A 324 23.75 -22.65 -14.09
N ILE A 325 23.82 -22.67 -12.76
CA ILE A 325 24.08 -21.50 -11.93
C ILE A 325 25.38 -21.72 -11.16
N GLN A 326 26.30 -20.78 -11.32
CA GLN A 326 27.57 -20.77 -10.60
C GLN A 326 27.43 -20.12 -9.22
N GLY A 327 26.55 -19.12 -9.09
CA GLY A 327 26.30 -18.45 -7.81
C GLY A 327 24.97 -17.73 -7.73
N ILE A 328 24.43 -17.62 -6.51
CA ILE A 328 23.21 -16.85 -6.20
C ILE A 328 23.49 -15.97 -4.98
N TYR A 329 23.21 -14.68 -5.11
CA TYR A 329 23.32 -13.70 -4.03
C TYR A 329 21.96 -13.07 -3.75
N LEU A 330 21.62 -12.91 -2.47
CA LEU A 330 20.44 -12.15 -2.05
C LEU A 330 20.80 -10.67 -1.98
N VAL A 331 20.26 -9.88 -2.89
CA VAL A 331 20.50 -8.44 -2.94
C VAL A 331 19.44 -7.68 -2.15
N GLY A 332 18.22 -8.21 -2.08
CA GLY A 332 17.13 -7.61 -1.34
C GLY A 332 16.06 -8.61 -0.95
N GLN A 333 15.44 -8.37 0.21
CA GLN A 333 14.31 -9.13 0.72
C GLN A 333 13.32 -8.19 1.38
N ARG A 334 12.05 -8.32 1.04
CA ARG A 334 10.96 -7.56 1.65
C ARG A 334 9.77 -8.48 1.88
N THR A 335 9.08 -8.29 3.00
CA THR A 335 7.84 -9.01 3.31
C THR A 335 6.77 -7.98 3.62
N ARG A 336 5.59 -8.14 3.03
CA ARG A 336 4.43 -7.29 3.29
C ARG A 336 3.25 -8.14 3.72
N SER A 337 2.63 -7.79 4.84
CA SER A 337 1.34 -8.34 5.26
C SER A 337 0.26 -7.27 5.06
N PHE A 338 -0.95 -7.72 4.76
CA PHE A 338 -2.13 -6.88 4.74
C PHE A 338 -3.18 -7.48 5.67
N VAL A 339 -3.37 -6.83 6.82
CA VAL A 339 -4.33 -7.26 7.85
C VAL A 339 -5.45 -6.23 7.85
N ILE A 340 -6.70 -6.70 7.75
CA ILE A 340 -7.88 -5.86 7.88
C ILE A 340 -8.57 -6.19 9.19
N ASN A 341 -8.78 -5.15 10.00
CA ASN A 341 -9.45 -5.28 11.29
C ASN A 341 -10.55 -4.23 11.39
N GLY A 342 -11.79 -4.66 11.21
CA GLY A 342 -12.99 -3.83 11.26
C GLY A 342 -14.01 -4.31 12.30
N ILE A 343 -15.26 -3.86 12.14
CA ILE A 343 -16.41 -4.14 13.04
C ILE A 343 -16.92 -5.58 12.92
N ASN A 344 -16.62 -6.26 11.81
CA ASN A 344 -17.07 -7.62 11.54
C ASN A 344 -16.13 -8.67 12.16
N LYS A 345 -16.63 -9.92 12.25
CA LYS A 345 -15.80 -11.09 12.63
C LYS A 345 -14.51 -11.10 11.80
N PRO A 346 -13.32 -11.20 12.44
CA PRO A 346 -12.05 -11.14 11.73
C PRO A 346 -11.96 -12.29 10.73
N SER A 347 -11.85 -11.97 9.45
CA SER A 347 -11.37 -12.90 8.43
C SER A 347 -9.88 -12.68 8.28
N ASN A 348 -9.10 -13.51 8.98
CA ASN A 348 -7.65 -13.54 8.82
C ASN A 348 -7.33 -14.21 7.47
N THR A 349 -7.12 -13.41 6.43
CA THR A 349 -6.43 -13.90 5.25
C THR A 349 -4.96 -13.88 5.59
N ASN A 350 -4.34 -15.02 5.94
CA ASN A 350 -2.90 -15.17 6.16
C ASN A 350 -2.09 -14.92 4.86
N ILE A 351 -2.32 -13.79 4.18
CA ILE A 351 -1.74 -13.44 2.89
C ILE A 351 -0.54 -12.53 3.16
N TYR A 352 0.64 -13.06 2.91
CA TYR A 352 1.90 -12.36 2.93
C TYR A 352 2.42 -12.28 1.50
N ASP A 353 2.75 -11.07 1.05
CA ASP A 353 3.49 -10.88 -0.19
C ASP A 353 4.99 -10.92 0.14
N TYR A 354 5.72 -11.85 -0.48
CA TYR A 354 7.16 -11.97 -0.33
C TYR A 354 7.86 -11.46 -1.58
N TYR A 355 8.87 -10.61 -1.41
CA TYR A 355 9.68 -10.05 -2.48
C TYR A 355 11.15 -10.41 -2.28
N PHE A 356 11.79 -10.89 -3.33
CA PHE A 356 13.21 -11.28 -3.31
C PHE A 356 13.92 -10.74 -4.54
N ASP A 357 15.08 -10.10 -4.35
CA ASP A 357 15.93 -9.66 -5.44
C ASP A 357 17.20 -10.50 -5.42
N LEU A 358 17.42 -11.26 -6.49
CA LEU A 358 18.51 -12.21 -6.60
C LEU A 358 19.45 -11.81 -7.72
N LEU A 359 20.73 -11.72 -7.40
CA LEU A 359 21.81 -11.63 -8.39
C LEU A 359 22.26 -13.06 -8.71
N ILE A 360 22.03 -13.48 -9.95
CA ILE A 360 22.38 -14.78 -10.48
C ILE A 360 23.67 -14.65 -11.29
N VAL A 361 24.63 -15.52 -10.95
CA VAL A 361 25.88 -15.70 -11.67
C VAL A 361 25.80 -17.00 -12.47
N SER A 362 25.80 -16.89 -13.78
CA SER A 362 25.73 -18.01 -14.73
C SER A 362 27.01 -18.09 -15.57
N GLU A 363 27.29 -19.27 -16.13
CA GLU A 363 28.40 -19.43 -17.07
C GLU A 363 28.14 -18.64 -18.36
N ASN A 364 26.94 -18.79 -18.91
CA ASN A 364 26.52 -18.14 -20.15
C ASN A 364 25.53 -17.00 -19.87
N ASP A 365 25.37 -16.09 -20.82
CA ASP A 365 24.36 -15.03 -20.74
C ASP A 365 22.97 -15.62 -21.00
N ILE A 366 22.10 -15.57 -19.99
CA ILE A 366 20.76 -16.18 -19.99
C ILE A 366 19.64 -15.14 -19.97
N ARG A 367 19.94 -13.85 -20.22
CA ARG A 367 19.00 -12.73 -20.08
C ARG A 367 17.70 -12.88 -20.87
N GLU A 368 17.73 -13.56 -22.01
CA GLU A 368 16.52 -13.81 -22.83
C GLU A 368 15.55 -14.81 -22.18
N THR A 369 16.07 -15.74 -21.38
CA THR A 369 15.25 -16.77 -20.71
C THR A 369 14.82 -16.37 -19.31
N ILE A 370 15.54 -15.45 -18.67
CA ILE A 370 15.34 -15.09 -17.25
C ILE A 370 13.95 -14.54 -16.96
N GLY A 371 13.35 -13.81 -17.91
CA GLY A 371 12.00 -13.26 -17.75
C GLY A 371 10.93 -14.35 -17.63
N ASN A 372 11.02 -15.41 -18.42
CA ASN A 372 10.09 -16.55 -18.37
C ASN A 372 10.24 -17.33 -17.06
N ILE A 373 11.48 -17.50 -16.60
CA ILE A 373 11.79 -18.20 -15.35
C ILE A 373 11.27 -17.40 -14.16
N GLN A 374 11.48 -16.09 -14.14
CA GLN A 374 10.93 -15.19 -13.13
C GLN A 374 9.40 -15.27 -13.08
N ALA A 375 8.73 -15.22 -14.24
CA ALA A 375 7.27 -15.32 -14.31
C ALA A 375 6.74 -16.68 -13.81
N SER A 376 7.42 -17.78 -14.17
CA SER A 376 7.09 -19.12 -13.68
C SER A 376 7.25 -19.23 -12.15
N ILE A 377 8.37 -18.76 -11.59
CA ILE A 377 8.62 -18.77 -10.14
C ILE A 377 7.58 -17.91 -9.41
N ASN A 378 7.30 -16.70 -9.89
CA ASN A 378 6.34 -15.80 -9.26
C ASN A 378 4.94 -16.41 -9.20
N LYS A 379 4.52 -17.10 -10.28
CA LYS A 379 3.23 -17.77 -10.37
C LYS A 379 3.16 -19.04 -9.51
N GLU A 380 4.17 -19.90 -9.58
CA GLU A 380 4.19 -21.21 -8.89
C GLU A 380 4.32 -21.05 -7.37
N LEU A 381 5.15 -20.10 -6.92
CA LEU A 381 5.47 -19.94 -5.50
C LEU A 381 4.72 -18.79 -4.83
N GLU A 382 3.87 -18.05 -5.56
CA GLU A 382 3.13 -16.88 -5.05
C GLU A 382 4.06 -15.84 -4.40
N VAL A 383 5.07 -15.43 -5.14
CA VAL A 383 6.12 -14.48 -4.71
C VAL A 383 6.39 -13.44 -5.79
N SER A 384 7.11 -12.38 -5.45
CA SER A 384 7.62 -11.39 -6.39
C SER A 384 9.14 -11.41 -6.40
N VAL A 385 9.71 -12.21 -7.30
CA VAL A 385 11.15 -12.30 -7.51
C VAL A 385 11.59 -11.34 -8.61
N LEU A 386 12.70 -10.64 -8.38
CA LEU A 386 13.46 -9.90 -9.38
C LEU A 386 14.81 -10.61 -9.60
N LEU A 387 15.05 -11.08 -10.82
CA LEU A 387 16.28 -11.77 -11.19
C LEU A 387 17.20 -10.85 -12.00
N LEU A 388 18.38 -10.58 -11.45
CA LEU A 388 19.46 -9.87 -12.12
C LEU A 388 20.49 -10.91 -12.58
N SER A 389 20.60 -11.14 -13.88
CA SER A 389 21.47 -12.20 -14.41
C SER A 389 22.70 -11.63 -15.12
N PHE A 390 23.87 -12.10 -14.69
CA PHE A 390 25.15 -11.71 -15.26
C PHE A 390 26.11 -12.91 -15.31
N THR A 391 27.00 -12.90 -16.31
CA THR A 391 28.13 -13.83 -16.30
C THR A 391 29.21 -13.37 -15.34
N ARG A 392 30.08 -14.29 -14.92
CA ARG A 392 31.24 -13.96 -14.07
C ARG A 392 32.09 -12.84 -14.67
N ASP A 393 32.37 -12.90 -15.97
CA ASP A 393 33.17 -11.88 -16.67
C ASP A 393 32.49 -10.52 -16.70
N GLN A 394 31.16 -10.49 -16.85
CA GLN A 394 30.40 -9.23 -16.81
C GLN A 394 30.49 -8.58 -15.43
N ILE A 395 30.33 -9.37 -14.36
CA ILE A 395 30.46 -8.89 -12.99
C ILE A 395 31.88 -8.40 -12.72
N GLN A 396 32.90 -9.21 -13.07
CA GLN A 396 34.30 -8.84 -12.83
C GLN A 396 34.65 -7.52 -13.52
N LYS A 397 34.22 -7.32 -14.78
CA LYS A 397 34.41 -6.04 -15.48
C LYS A 397 33.75 -4.85 -14.78
N GLN A 398 32.63 -5.05 -14.08
CA GLN A 398 31.97 -3.99 -13.32
C GLN A 398 32.67 -3.73 -11.99
N LEU A 399 33.19 -4.76 -11.34
CA LEU A 399 34.07 -4.61 -10.19
C LEU A 399 35.33 -3.85 -10.57
N ASP A 400 36.00 -4.21 -11.67
CA ASP A 400 37.21 -3.51 -12.16
C ASP A 400 36.96 -2.03 -12.45
N LYS A 401 35.72 -1.67 -12.81
CA LYS A 401 35.26 -0.29 -13.04
C LYS A 401 34.79 0.44 -11.77
N ASN A 402 34.99 -0.16 -10.60
CA ASN A 402 34.56 0.39 -9.32
C ASN A 402 33.02 0.58 -9.20
N SER A 403 32.21 -0.25 -9.86
CA SER A 403 30.75 -0.14 -9.81
C SER A 403 30.23 -0.36 -8.38
N ALA A 404 29.58 0.66 -7.81
CA ALA A 404 29.09 0.65 -6.44
C ALA A 404 28.05 -0.45 -6.18
N PHE A 405 27.20 -0.74 -7.18
CA PHE A 405 26.22 -1.82 -7.11
C PHE A 405 26.86 -3.17 -6.79
N PHE A 406 27.79 -3.61 -7.64
CA PHE A 406 28.38 -4.95 -7.54
C PHE A 406 29.27 -5.10 -6.31
N HIS A 407 29.98 -4.04 -5.88
CA HIS A 407 30.70 -4.06 -4.61
C HIS A 407 29.74 -4.29 -3.44
N ARG A 408 28.66 -3.50 -3.34
CA ARG A 408 27.67 -3.66 -2.26
C ARG A 408 26.98 -5.02 -2.28
N SER A 409 26.67 -5.55 -3.45
CA SER A 409 25.98 -6.84 -3.60
C SER A 409 26.85 -8.07 -3.31
N LEU A 410 28.18 -7.96 -3.36
CA LEU A 410 29.09 -9.11 -3.32
C LEU A 410 30.12 -9.07 -2.19
N GLN A 411 30.54 -7.88 -1.74
CA GLN A 411 31.67 -7.74 -0.81
C GLN A 411 31.31 -8.07 0.64
N TYR A 412 30.05 -7.82 1.02
CA TYR A 412 29.57 -7.95 2.40
C TYR A 412 28.45 -8.98 2.55
N VAL A 413 28.21 -9.79 1.51
CA VAL A 413 27.11 -10.76 1.45
C VAL A 413 27.66 -12.10 0.99
N ASP A 414 27.48 -13.13 1.81
CA ASP A 414 27.82 -14.50 1.43
C ASP A 414 26.82 -15.03 0.38
N PRO A 415 27.30 -15.79 -0.62
CA PRO A 415 26.41 -16.38 -1.60
C PRO A 415 25.44 -17.37 -0.93
N LEU A 416 24.14 -17.28 -1.27
CA LEU A 416 23.13 -18.27 -0.91
C LEU A 416 23.43 -19.65 -1.54
N HIS A 417 24.14 -19.63 -2.66
CA HIS A 417 24.66 -20.81 -3.32
C HIS A 417 25.96 -20.47 -4.05
N GLY A 418 26.97 -21.33 -3.90
CA GLY A 418 28.14 -21.40 -4.78
C GLY A 418 28.53 -22.86 -4.99
N THR A 419 29.01 -23.20 -6.18
CA THR A 419 29.56 -24.55 -6.44
C THR A 419 30.85 -24.71 -5.65
N GLU A 420 30.96 -25.76 -4.82
CA GLU A 420 32.04 -25.97 -3.82
C GLU A 420 33.47 -25.93 -4.39
N ILE A 421 33.64 -26.03 -5.71
CA ILE A 421 34.95 -26.00 -6.40
C ILE A 421 35.38 -24.57 -6.77
N ASN A 422 34.46 -23.61 -6.78
CA ASN A 422 34.74 -22.19 -7.03
C ASN A 422 33.81 -21.34 -6.15
N LEU A 423 34.15 -21.14 -4.86
CA LEU A 423 33.74 -19.88 -4.23
C LEU A 423 34.15 -18.78 -5.21
N LEU A 424 33.18 -18.03 -5.73
CA LEU A 424 33.42 -16.98 -6.73
C LEU A 424 34.36 -15.96 -6.09
N LYS A 425 35.67 -16.19 -6.25
CA LYS A 425 36.73 -15.31 -5.75
C LYS A 425 36.72 -14.09 -6.65
N TRP A 426 36.01 -13.07 -6.22
CA TRP A 426 35.95 -11.76 -6.87
C TRP A 426 37.23 -11.00 -6.60
N GLN A 427 37.73 -10.29 -7.61
CA GLN A 427 38.75 -9.28 -7.43
C GLN A 427 38.04 -7.93 -7.30
N PHE A 428 38.09 -7.33 -6.11
CA PHE A 428 37.46 -6.04 -5.85
C PHE A 428 38.41 -4.92 -6.22
N HIS A 429 37.85 -3.81 -6.71
CA HIS A 429 38.61 -2.60 -6.97
C HIS A 429 39.14 -2.00 -5.66
N GLU A 430 40.27 -1.31 -5.70
CA GLU A 430 40.92 -0.76 -4.50
C GLU A 430 40.04 0.22 -3.72
N HIS A 431 39.15 0.92 -4.40
CA HIS A 431 38.18 1.84 -3.81
C HIS A 431 36.87 1.18 -3.33
N ASN A 432 36.69 -0.14 -3.49
CA ASN A 432 35.55 -0.90 -2.97
C ASN A 432 34.15 -0.32 -3.33
N GLY A 433 34.01 0.27 -4.51
CA GLY A 433 32.76 0.89 -4.95
C GLY A 433 32.48 2.28 -4.35
N GLU A 434 33.42 2.82 -3.56
CA GLU A 434 33.38 4.22 -3.13
C GLU A 434 33.84 5.12 -4.27
N ARG A 435 33.05 6.17 -4.55
CA ARG A 435 33.36 7.12 -5.62
C ARG A 435 34.31 8.20 -5.14
N THR A 436 35.24 8.55 -6.01
CA THR A 436 36.06 9.76 -5.90
C THR A 436 35.20 11.02 -6.06
N GLN A 437 35.73 12.18 -5.68
CA GLN A 437 35.01 13.45 -5.84
C GLN A 437 34.70 13.77 -7.30
N ASP A 438 35.58 13.43 -8.23
CA ASP A 438 35.38 13.66 -9.66
C ASP A 438 34.29 12.74 -10.24
N GLU A 439 34.29 11.45 -9.87
CA GLU A 439 33.22 10.51 -10.26
C GLU A 439 31.87 10.91 -9.66
N MET A 440 31.85 11.41 -8.42
CA MET A 440 30.63 11.92 -7.79
C MET A 440 30.10 13.17 -8.51
N LYS A 441 31.00 14.05 -8.99
CA LYS A 441 30.64 15.22 -9.80
C LYS A 441 30.07 14.80 -11.16
N GLU A 442 30.68 13.82 -11.82
CA GLU A 442 30.17 13.27 -13.08
C GLU A 442 28.80 12.62 -12.90
N ALA A 443 28.62 11.80 -11.85
CA ALA A 443 27.33 11.20 -11.50
C ALA A 443 26.25 12.27 -11.28
N LYS A 444 26.60 13.36 -10.59
CA LYS A 444 25.69 14.49 -10.37
C LYS A 444 25.33 15.21 -11.68
N THR A 445 26.27 15.37 -12.61
CA THR A 445 25.98 15.90 -13.95
C THR A 445 25.03 15.00 -14.73
N LYS A 446 25.25 13.68 -14.72
CA LYS A 446 24.35 12.70 -15.35
C LYS A 446 22.96 12.75 -14.73
N TRP A 447 22.87 12.80 -13.41
CA TRP A 447 21.59 13.00 -12.71
C TRP A 447 20.85 14.24 -13.21
N TYR A 448 21.50 15.40 -13.25
CA TYR A 448 20.84 16.62 -13.70
C TYR A 448 20.32 16.54 -15.14
N GLN A 449 21.03 15.83 -16.03
CA GLN A 449 20.54 15.57 -17.38
C GLN A 449 19.28 14.70 -17.36
N ARG A 450 19.28 13.61 -16.58
CA ARG A 450 18.13 12.70 -16.41
C ARG A 450 16.93 13.41 -15.77
N GLU A 451 17.16 14.19 -14.73
CA GLU A 451 16.15 15.00 -14.04
C GLU A 451 15.51 16.00 -15.01
N ASN A 452 16.32 16.71 -15.81
CA ASN A 452 15.82 17.69 -16.77
C ASN A 452 15.01 17.02 -17.89
N ASN A 453 15.45 15.85 -18.39
CA ASN A 453 14.68 15.06 -19.35
C ASN A 453 13.35 14.58 -18.73
N ALA A 454 13.38 14.08 -17.50
CA ALA A 454 12.19 13.62 -16.79
C ALA A 454 11.17 14.76 -16.59
N SER A 455 11.64 15.94 -16.15
CA SER A 455 10.81 17.14 -16.06
C SER A 455 10.27 17.59 -17.42
N GLY A 456 11.08 17.52 -18.47
CA GLY A 456 10.66 17.85 -19.83
C GLY A 456 9.50 16.96 -20.31
N PHE A 457 9.62 15.65 -20.14
CA PHE A 457 8.55 14.70 -20.47
C PHE A 457 7.30 14.96 -19.61
N TYR A 458 7.45 15.11 -18.29
CA TYR A 458 6.33 15.39 -17.40
C TYR A 458 5.58 16.67 -17.76
N ASN A 459 6.31 17.77 -17.95
CA ASN A 459 5.72 19.06 -18.35
C ASN A 459 5.05 18.98 -19.73
N GLY A 460 5.62 18.21 -20.66
CA GLY A 460 5.00 17.93 -21.96
C GLY A 460 3.65 17.23 -21.80
N GLY A 461 3.56 16.20 -20.95
CA GLY A 461 2.30 15.53 -20.65
C GLY A 461 1.31 16.44 -19.92
N LYS A 462 1.79 17.26 -18.97
CA LYS A 462 0.95 18.21 -18.23
C LYS A 462 0.33 19.29 -19.14
N ALA A 463 1.05 19.70 -20.18
CA ALA A 463 0.56 20.67 -21.16
C ALA A 463 -0.52 20.13 -22.11
N ILE A 464 -0.67 18.80 -22.20
CA ILE A 464 -1.77 18.17 -22.94
C ILE A 464 -2.99 18.14 -22.00
N ASP A 465 -3.94 19.03 -22.26
CA ASP A 465 -5.19 19.17 -21.51
C ASP A 465 -6.34 19.34 -22.50
N GLN A 466 -7.49 18.71 -22.25
CA GLN A 466 -8.69 18.76 -23.10
C GLN A 466 -8.45 18.35 -24.58
N SER A 467 -7.57 17.37 -24.79
CA SER A 467 -7.20 16.84 -26.11
C SER A 467 -7.79 15.42 -26.31
N GLU A 468 -7.79 14.89 -27.53
CA GLU A 468 -8.16 13.48 -27.74
C GLU A 468 -6.97 12.54 -27.48
N GLU A 469 -5.75 13.08 -27.45
CA GLU A 469 -4.48 12.34 -27.36
C GLU A 469 -4.04 12.04 -25.91
N VAL A 470 -4.98 11.60 -25.06
CA VAL A 470 -4.73 11.25 -23.65
C VAL A 470 -3.65 10.16 -23.50
N GLU A 471 -3.51 9.27 -24.48
CA GLU A 471 -2.49 8.22 -24.46
C GLU A 471 -1.08 8.80 -24.62
N ILE A 472 -0.93 9.91 -25.35
CA ILE A 472 0.35 10.62 -25.50
C ILE A 472 0.75 11.28 -24.19
N LYS A 473 -0.21 11.85 -23.45
CA LYS A 473 0.01 12.38 -22.10
C LYS A 473 0.58 11.31 -21.17
N VAL A 474 -0.04 10.15 -21.14
CA VAL A 474 0.38 9.04 -20.27
C VAL A 474 1.69 8.40 -20.74
N LEU A 475 1.94 8.32 -22.05
CA LEU A 475 3.24 7.96 -22.61
C LEU A 475 4.35 8.89 -22.11
N LEU A 476 4.11 10.20 -22.09
CA LEU A 476 5.09 11.17 -21.60
C LEU A 476 5.35 11.00 -20.09
N TYR A 477 4.33 10.73 -19.28
CA TYR A 477 4.52 10.39 -17.87
C TYR A 477 5.33 9.11 -17.67
N ASN A 478 5.08 8.07 -18.49
CA ASN A 478 5.88 6.85 -18.47
C ASN A 478 7.36 7.14 -18.74
N GLN A 479 7.66 7.92 -19.78
CA GLN A 479 9.04 8.30 -20.13
C GLN A 479 9.69 9.17 -19.03
N ALA A 480 8.92 10.02 -18.35
CA ALA A 480 9.42 10.79 -17.22
C ALA A 480 9.90 9.88 -16.07
N ILE A 481 9.09 8.89 -15.68
CA ILE A 481 9.47 7.93 -14.63
C ILE A 481 10.64 7.05 -15.06
N GLU A 482 10.68 6.64 -16.33
CA GLU A 482 11.82 5.89 -16.90
C GLU A 482 13.14 6.65 -16.71
N GLN A 483 13.18 7.93 -17.08
CA GLN A 483 14.38 8.78 -16.91
C GLN A 483 14.76 8.95 -15.45
N ALA A 484 13.79 9.13 -14.55
CA ALA A 484 14.05 9.26 -13.12
C ALA A 484 14.61 7.97 -12.51
N CYS A 485 14.05 6.81 -12.86
CA CYS A 485 14.56 5.51 -12.44
C CYS A 485 16.01 5.31 -12.90
N LEU A 486 16.31 5.56 -14.18
CA LEU A 486 17.67 5.48 -14.71
C LEU A 486 18.63 6.43 -13.98
N GLY A 487 18.19 7.67 -13.75
CA GLY A 487 18.98 8.66 -13.01
C GLY A 487 19.32 8.22 -11.59
N LEU A 488 18.38 7.63 -10.86
CA LEU A 488 18.64 7.13 -9.51
C LEU A 488 19.64 5.96 -9.51
N LEU A 489 19.48 5.01 -10.44
CA LEU A 489 20.37 3.85 -10.54
C LEU A 489 21.80 4.24 -10.93
N GLU A 490 21.94 5.12 -11.93
CA GLU A 490 23.23 5.68 -12.35
C GLU A 490 23.86 6.48 -11.19
N TYR A 491 23.11 7.38 -10.55
CA TYR A 491 23.62 8.26 -9.51
C TYR A 491 24.03 7.51 -8.23
N PHE A 492 23.22 6.61 -7.69
CA PHE A 492 23.53 5.95 -6.41
C PHE A 492 24.40 4.70 -6.55
N TYR A 493 24.28 3.99 -7.67
CA TYR A 493 24.82 2.64 -7.79
C TYR A 493 25.77 2.44 -8.97
N ASP A 494 25.93 3.46 -9.84
CA ASP A 494 26.70 3.36 -11.08
C ASP A 494 26.25 2.14 -11.90
N TYR A 495 24.93 1.96 -11.92
CA TYR A 495 24.30 0.78 -12.50
C TYR A 495 23.51 1.17 -13.74
N ALA A 496 23.91 0.60 -14.87
CA ALA A 496 23.18 0.67 -16.12
C ALA A 496 22.44 -0.66 -16.37
N PRO A 497 21.11 -0.71 -16.21
CA PRO A 497 20.33 -1.91 -16.49
C PRO A 497 20.37 -2.28 -17.97
N TYR A 498 20.33 -3.57 -18.27
CA TYR A 498 20.27 -4.07 -19.65
C TYR A 498 18.84 -4.05 -20.24
N GLN A 499 17.82 -3.80 -19.42
CA GLN A 499 16.43 -3.60 -19.84
C GLN A 499 15.95 -2.21 -19.43
N TYR A 500 15.48 -1.44 -20.40
CA TYR A 500 14.97 -0.08 -20.18
C TYR A 500 13.45 -0.01 -20.03
N ASN A 501 12.75 -1.15 -20.06
CA ASN A 501 11.30 -1.13 -19.85
C ASN A 501 10.96 -0.73 -18.42
N LEU A 502 9.86 -0.01 -18.27
CA LEU A 502 9.46 0.55 -16.98
C LEU A 502 9.21 -0.55 -15.92
N LYS A 503 8.67 -1.72 -16.29
CA LYS A 503 8.43 -2.80 -15.31
C LYS A 503 9.72 -3.24 -14.63
N HIS A 504 10.81 -3.40 -15.39
CA HIS A 504 12.12 -3.78 -14.85
C HIS A 504 12.73 -2.65 -14.01
N LEU A 505 12.84 -1.45 -14.58
CA LEU A 505 13.44 -0.29 -13.92
C LEU A 505 12.72 0.08 -12.63
N PHE A 506 11.39 0.11 -12.68
CA PHE A 506 10.58 0.41 -11.52
C PHE A 506 10.70 -0.67 -10.46
N SER A 507 10.74 -1.95 -10.83
CA SER A 507 10.92 -3.04 -9.86
C SER A 507 12.27 -2.94 -9.14
N LEU A 508 13.33 -2.56 -9.86
CA LEU A 508 14.66 -2.35 -9.28
C LEU A 508 14.71 -1.09 -8.39
N CYS A 509 14.07 0.01 -8.79
CA CYS A 509 13.97 1.18 -7.90
C CYS A 509 13.12 0.87 -6.66
N ALA A 510 12.01 0.16 -6.84
CA ALA A 510 11.12 -0.29 -5.76
C ALA A 510 11.77 -1.31 -4.83
N SER A 511 12.88 -1.93 -5.24
CA SER A 511 13.67 -2.78 -4.36
C SER A 511 14.64 -2.00 -3.48
N LEU A 512 15.14 -0.87 -3.98
CA LEU A 512 16.19 -0.06 -3.34
C LEU A 512 15.60 1.08 -2.50
N TRP A 513 14.40 1.55 -2.85
CA TRP A 513 13.70 2.63 -2.16
C TRP A 513 12.24 2.26 -1.91
N GLN A 514 11.67 2.81 -0.83
CA GLN A 514 10.29 2.55 -0.43
C GLN A 514 9.28 3.39 -1.23
N PHE A 515 9.61 4.65 -1.52
CA PHE A 515 8.69 5.61 -2.14
C PHE A 515 8.05 5.14 -3.47
N PRO A 516 8.71 4.35 -4.35
CA PRO A 516 8.06 3.82 -5.55
C PRO A 516 6.82 3.00 -5.19
N ASN A 517 6.92 2.10 -4.21
CA ASN A 517 5.79 1.26 -3.77
C ASN A 517 4.71 2.04 -3.01
N ASP A 518 5.02 3.24 -2.52
CA ASP A 518 4.05 4.13 -1.88
C ASP A 518 3.26 4.95 -2.92
N ILE A 519 3.85 5.20 -4.09
CA ILE A 519 3.28 6.00 -5.17
C ILE A 519 2.55 5.12 -6.19
N PHE A 520 3.20 4.05 -6.66
CA PHE A 520 2.57 2.98 -7.42
C PHE A 520 2.66 1.70 -6.60
N PRO A 521 1.74 1.49 -5.64
CA PRO A 521 1.63 0.20 -5.00
C PRO A 521 1.37 -0.87 -6.07
N ARG A 522 1.80 -2.11 -5.85
CA ARG A 522 1.55 -3.26 -6.76
C ARG A 522 1.07 -4.48 -5.99
N ASN A 523 0.31 -4.22 -4.93
CA ASN A 523 -0.10 -5.19 -3.90
C ASN A 523 -1.55 -5.68 -4.08
N THR A 524 -2.31 -5.10 -5.01
CA THR A 524 -3.61 -5.61 -5.42
C THR A 524 -3.57 -5.87 -6.92
N GLU A 525 -4.38 -6.80 -7.43
CA GLU A 525 -4.49 -7.02 -8.88
C GLU A 525 -4.90 -5.75 -9.62
N GLU A 526 -5.65 -4.84 -8.97
CA GLU A 526 -5.94 -3.51 -9.51
C GLU A 526 -4.68 -2.67 -9.71
N GLU A 527 -3.89 -2.52 -8.65
CA GLU A 527 -2.73 -1.64 -8.69
C GLU A 527 -1.61 -2.27 -9.54
N LYS A 528 -1.55 -3.59 -9.62
CA LYS A 528 -0.77 -4.32 -10.63
C LYS A 528 -1.28 -4.02 -12.03
N SER A 529 -2.58 -4.14 -12.29
CA SER A 529 -3.19 -3.85 -13.60
C SER A 529 -2.99 -2.41 -14.03
N LEU A 530 -3.18 -1.44 -13.12
CA LEU A 530 -2.97 -0.02 -13.35
C LEU A 530 -1.51 0.26 -13.71
N PHE A 531 -0.57 -0.28 -12.92
CA PHE A 531 0.85 -0.14 -13.24
C PHE A 531 1.22 -0.87 -14.54
N ASP A 532 0.62 -2.02 -14.80
CA ASP A 532 0.87 -2.80 -16.01
C ASP A 532 0.38 -2.06 -17.26
N GLU A 533 -0.81 -1.47 -17.22
CA GLU A 533 -1.34 -0.61 -18.27
C GLU A 533 -0.42 0.59 -18.51
N PHE A 534 -0.05 1.30 -17.44
CA PHE A 534 0.90 2.41 -17.51
C PHE A 534 2.25 2.01 -18.11
N ALA A 535 2.80 0.86 -17.72
CA ALA A 535 4.06 0.35 -18.25
C ALA A 535 3.92 -0.13 -19.71
N GLN A 536 2.73 -0.56 -20.11
CA GLN A 536 2.44 -1.10 -21.44
C GLN A 536 2.11 -0.01 -22.47
N THR A 537 1.70 1.19 -22.03
CA THR A 537 1.36 2.36 -22.87
C THR A 537 2.39 2.62 -23.97
N VAL A 538 3.69 2.45 -23.70
CA VAL A 538 4.76 2.62 -24.71
C VAL A 538 4.54 1.74 -25.94
N LYS A 539 4.16 0.47 -25.74
CA LYS A 539 3.93 -0.46 -26.84
C LYS A 539 2.62 -0.15 -27.55
N ASP A 540 1.59 0.19 -26.78
CA ASP A 540 0.23 0.32 -27.27
C ASP A 540 0.13 1.57 -28.16
N THR A 541 0.62 2.70 -27.67
CA THR A 541 0.67 3.98 -28.40
C THR A 541 1.61 3.91 -29.62
N ARG A 542 2.74 3.20 -29.54
CA ARG A 542 3.71 3.16 -30.65
C ARG A 542 3.37 2.14 -31.74
N TYR A 543 2.71 1.04 -31.42
CA TYR A 543 2.56 -0.09 -32.34
C TYR A 543 1.13 -0.61 -32.51
N GLN A 544 0.24 -0.42 -31.53
CA GLN A 544 -1.13 -0.97 -31.60
C GLN A 544 -2.19 0.07 -31.97
N GLY A 545 -1.86 1.37 -31.87
CA GLY A 545 -2.68 2.47 -32.38
C GLY A 545 -3.91 2.82 -31.53
N TRP A 546 -4.23 2.04 -30.50
CA TRP A 546 -5.31 2.29 -29.53
C TRP A 546 -4.79 2.03 -28.11
N SER A 547 -5.07 2.91 -27.16
CA SER A 547 -4.87 2.65 -25.72
C SER A 547 -6.17 2.98 -24.97
N MET A 548 -6.53 2.18 -23.97
CA MET A 548 -7.81 2.29 -23.24
C MET A 548 -7.77 3.34 -22.11
N VAL A 549 -6.72 4.16 -22.05
CA VAL A 549 -6.45 5.06 -20.93
C VAL A 549 -7.39 6.26 -20.98
N GLY A 550 -8.31 6.35 -20.01
CA GLY A 550 -9.21 7.48 -19.85
C GLY A 550 -8.54 8.71 -19.21
N TRP A 551 -9.25 9.84 -19.23
CA TRP A 551 -8.76 11.08 -18.62
C TRP A 551 -8.64 10.98 -17.09
N ASP A 552 -9.50 10.22 -16.42
CA ASP A 552 -9.40 10.00 -14.97
C ASP A 552 -8.12 9.25 -14.60
N GLU A 553 -7.79 8.19 -15.36
CA GLU A 553 -6.54 7.45 -15.21
C GLU A 553 -5.34 8.37 -15.49
N ALA A 554 -5.42 9.22 -16.51
CA ALA A 554 -4.38 10.20 -16.81
C ALA A 554 -4.16 11.20 -15.66
N TYR A 555 -5.21 11.68 -14.99
CA TYR A 555 -5.08 12.53 -13.79
C TYR A 555 -4.44 11.76 -12.62
N ARG A 556 -4.80 10.49 -12.43
CA ARG A 556 -4.14 9.64 -11.42
C ARG A 556 -2.65 9.44 -11.72
N TYR A 557 -2.27 9.31 -12.99
CA TYR A 557 -0.87 9.22 -13.40
C TYR A 557 -0.13 10.55 -13.25
N ASP A 558 -0.79 11.69 -13.48
CA ASP A 558 -0.21 13.02 -13.31
C ASP A 558 0.28 13.23 -11.87
N GLU A 559 -0.62 13.10 -10.88
CA GLU A 559 -0.27 13.28 -9.46
C GLU A 559 0.81 12.30 -9.00
N ARG A 560 0.70 11.03 -9.42
CA ARG A 560 1.68 9.99 -9.06
C ARG A 560 3.03 10.27 -9.71
N CYS A 561 3.07 10.72 -10.96
CA CYS A 561 4.30 11.06 -11.66
C CYS A 561 4.97 12.28 -11.03
N GLU A 562 4.23 13.35 -10.76
CA GLU A 562 4.75 14.55 -10.10
C GLU A 562 5.42 14.20 -8.78
N ARG A 563 4.70 13.46 -7.93
CA ARG A 563 5.21 13.00 -6.63
C ARG A 563 6.42 12.09 -6.78
N PHE A 564 6.46 11.22 -7.78
CA PHE A 564 7.60 10.32 -8.02
C PHE A 564 8.85 11.12 -8.36
N LEU A 565 8.75 12.08 -9.28
CA LEU A 565 9.86 12.94 -9.66
C LEU A 565 10.36 13.78 -8.49
N GLU A 566 9.45 14.36 -7.71
CA GLU A 566 9.79 15.14 -6.53
C GLU A 566 10.59 14.32 -5.50
N GLN A 567 10.15 13.09 -5.21
CA GLN A 567 10.86 12.20 -4.30
C GLN A 567 12.25 11.84 -4.83
N CYS A 568 12.39 11.60 -6.15
CA CYS A 568 13.71 11.32 -6.75
C CYS A 568 14.66 12.50 -6.59
N SER A 569 14.22 13.73 -6.91
CA SER A 569 15.01 14.95 -6.74
C SER A 569 15.41 15.18 -5.28
N ASN A 570 14.49 14.93 -4.35
CA ASN A 570 14.72 15.10 -2.91
C ASN A 570 15.77 14.12 -2.36
N LEU A 571 15.94 12.93 -2.95
CA LEU A 571 16.98 11.99 -2.54
C LEU A 571 18.41 12.49 -2.82
N ILE A 572 18.57 13.36 -3.82
CA ILE A 572 19.89 13.79 -4.32
C ILE A 572 20.24 15.22 -3.88
N ARG A 573 19.23 16.03 -3.58
CA ARG A 573 19.39 17.41 -3.07
C ARG A 573 19.59 17.48 -1.56
N LYS A 574 19.24 16.42 -0.82
CA LYS A 574 19.62 16.23 0.59
C LYS A 574 21.08 15.79 0.68
#